data_AF-X0IXG1-F1
#
_entry.id   AF-X0IXG1-F1
#
_cell.length_a   1.000
_cell.length_b   1.000
_cell.length_c   1.000
_cell.angle_alpha   90.00
_cell.angle_beta   90.00
_cell.angle_gamma   90.00
#
_symmetry.space_group_name_H-M   'P 1'
#
loop_
_entity.id
_entity.type
_entity.pdbx_description
1 polymer ?
#
loop_
_entity_poly.entity_id
_entity_poly.type
_entity_poly.pdbx_seq_one_letter_code
_entity_poly.pdbx_strand_id
1 'polypeptide(L)'
;MIVLDIYLRLGKDEKARELFMKVCDRFHTEEQVEQLACSRAAWKQILAVPERPLLDFLNIHAAKLRPAVSRACQMAENRLQGGPRRRYAGQSIEKLVHIISRNTFKDCPYDRLDAYRPPGNLRDRPRNANALIRRGCYVTGIRALEERLGVTLPEDYKEFLSITNGLDSMWDGQNLVDYLAAAQEVNWQEIDFLEGNELPLLNDGEPLAWTKNILEWPKVEKPRCICLSGDINHEETAGHFFLIGQDLLQPAKDYFFKTYEERDEVQRRELDRLVKETYGSMENFKNLEWGLISWTAWDFTVYPYNGFRDFLEQMAEASLRQERPWLNMFEPRFRKTANMDGA
;
A
#
# COMPACT_ATOMS: atom_id res chain seq x y z
N MET A 1 0.92 -11.14 21.68
CA MET A 1 -0.26 -11.37 22.56
C MET A 1 -1.11 -12.60 22.23
N ILE A 2 -1.19 -13.08 20.99
CA ILE A 2 -1.89 -14.35 20.68
C ILE A 2 -1.31 -15.55 21.48
N VAL A 3 0.01 -15.61 21.65
CA VAL A 3 0.68 -16.64 22.46
C VAL A 3 0.32 -16.54 23.96
N LEU A 4 0.16 -15.31 24.47
CA LEU A 4 -0.27 -15.07 25.84
C LEU A 4 -1.70 -15.58 26.08
N ASP A 5 -2.61 -15.27 25.16
CA ASP A 5 -3.98 -15.79 25.17
C ASP A 5 -4.03 -17.33 25.07
N ILE A 6 -3.13 -17.93 24.29
CA ILE A 6 -3.00 -19.39 24.21
C ILE A 6 -2.57 -19.96 25.56
N TYR A 7 -1.57 -19.39 26.23
CA TYR A 7 -1.15 -19.86 27.56
C TYR A 7 -2.24 -19.70 28.62
N LEU A 8 -2.93 -18.56 28.65
CA LEU A 8 -4.08 -18.36 29.53
C LEU A 8 -5.19 -19.37 29.25
N ARG A 9 -5.50 -19.65 27.98
CA ARG A 9 -6.51 -20.64 27.61
C ARG A 9 -6.13 -22.07 27.97
N LEU A 10 -4.84 -22.39 27.98
CA LEU A 10 -4.31 -23.68 28.38
C LEU A 10 -4.08 -23.80 29.90
N GLY A 11 -4.46 -22.80 30.71
CA GLY A 11 -4.27 -22.78 32.16
C GLY A 11 -2.80 -22.70 32.59
N LYS A 12 -1.92 -22.18 31.73
CA LYS A 12 -0.48 -22.05 31.99
C LYS A 12 -0.15 -20.64 32.49
N ASP A 13 -0.73 -20.27 33.62
CA ASP A 13 -0.70 -18.90 34.15
C ASP A 13 0.71 -18.38 34.44
N GLU A 14 1.60 -19.25 34.92
CA GLU A 14 2.99 -18.91 35.20
C GLU A 14 3.76 -18.54 33.91
N LYS A 15 3.56 -19.31 32.83
CA LYS A 15 4.15 -19.02 31.51
C LYS A 15 3.53 -17.79 30.86
N ALA A 16 2.23 -17.58 31.05
CA ALA A 16 1.56 -16.37 30.59
C ALA A 16 2.14 -15.13 31.30
N ARG A 17 2.36 -15.21 32.62
CA ARG A 17 2.97 -14.13 33.41
C ARG A 17 4.41 -13.86 33.01
N GLU A 18 5.23 -14.89 32.82
CA GLU A 18 6.61 -14.74 32.35
C GLU A 18 6.66 -14.04 30.98
N LEU A 19 5.80 -14.45 30.04
CA LEU A 19 5.70 -13.83 28.73
C LEU A 19 5.21 -12.38 28.83
N PHE A 20 4.23 -12.09 29.70
CA PHE A 20 3.73 -10.74 29.93
C PHE A 20 4.82 -9.81 30.43
N MET A 21 5.61 -10.24 31.43
CA MET A 21 6.71 -9.44 31.95
C MET A 21 7.75 -9.14 30.86
N LYS A 22 8.10 -10.14 30.02
CA LYS A 22 8.99 -9.91 28.87
C LYS A 22 8.42 -8.91 27.86
N VAL A 23 7.10 -8.83 27.70
CA VAL A 23 6.45 -7.81 26.87
C VAL A 23 6.57 -6.44 27.52
N CYS A 24 6.27 -6.33 28.82
CA CYS A 24 6.36 -5.08 29.58
C CYS A 24 7.79 -4.51 29.63
N ASP A 25 8.80 -5.38 29.76
CA ASP A 25 10.21 -4.97 29.84
C ASP A 25 10.77 -4.53 28.49
N ARG A 26 10.17 -4.98 27.37
CA ARG A 26 10.73 -4.82 26.02
C ARG A 26 10.06 -3.75 25.18
N PHE A 27 8.76 -3.51 25.39
CA PHE A 27 7.96 -2.62 24.56
C PHE A 27 7.56 -1.36 25.33
N HIS A 28 7.45 -0.24 24.64
CA HIS A 28 6.95 1.00 25.24
C HIS A 28 5.43 0.94 25.45
N THR A 29 4.89 1.83 26.28
CA THR A 29 3.47 1.83 26.68
C THR A 29 2.52 1.79 25.48
N GLU A 30 2.84 2.52 24.41
CA GLU A 30 2.04 2.59 23.19
C GLU A 30 1.97 1.22 22.48
N GLU A 31 3.12 0.56 22.33
CA GLU A 31 3.22 -0.77 21.72
C GLU A 31 2.56 -1.84 22.60
N GLN A 32 2.66 -1.70 23.93
CA GLN A 32 1.96 -2.58 24.88
C GLN A 32 0.44 -2.45 24.75
N VAL A 33 -0.08 -1.23 24.54
CA VAL A 33 -1.52 -0.97 24.34
C VAL A 33 -2.03 -1.63 23.05
N GLU A 34 -1.31 -1.50 21.93
CA GLU A 34 -1.67 -2.20 20.68
C GLU A 34 -1.70 -3.72 20.85
N GLN A 35 -0.69 -4.24 21.55
CA GLN A 35 -0.61 -5.64 21.88
C GLN A 35 -1.79 -6.10 22.76
N LEU A 36 -2.14 -5.35 23.82
CA LEU A 36 -3.28 -5.64 24.69
C LEU A 36 -4.62 -5.60 23.94
N ALA A 37 -4.76 -4.69 22.96
CA ALA A 37 -5.91 -4.65 22.06
C ALA A 37 -6.04 -5.91 21.18
N CYS A 38 -5.07 -6.81 21.19
CA CYS A 38 -5.15 -8.10 20.49
C CYS A 38 -5.46 -9.29 21.42
N SER A 39 -5.58 -9.08 22.75
CA SER A 39 -5.79 -10.16 23.73
C SER A 39 -7.25 -10.34 24.10
N ARG A 40 -7.87 -11.44 23.68
CA ARG A 40 -9.25 -11.82 24.04
C ARG A 40 -9.45 -11.89 25.54
N ALA A 41 -8.43 -12.26 26.32
CA ALA A 41 -8.49 -12.26 27.78
C ALA A 41 -8.60 -10.82 28.32
N ALA A 42 -7.75 -9.91 27.84
CA ALA A 42 -7.83 -8.48 28.17
C ALA A 42 -9.18 -7.88 27.73
N TRP A 43 -9.66 -8.20 26.52
CA TRP A 43 -10.99 -7.79 26.05
C TRP A 43 -12.10 -8.28 26.98
N LYS A 44 -12.04 -9.51 27.50
CA LYS A 44 -13.05 -10.03 28.41
C LYS A 44 -13.05 -9.35 29.78
N GLN A 45 -11.88 -8.97 30.28
CA GLN A 45 -11.73 -8.39 31.62
C GLN A 45 -11.83 -6.86 31.66
N ILE A 46 -11.55 -6.18 30.54
CA ILE A 46 -11.53 -4.71 30.47
C ILE A 46 -12.72 -4.19 29.63
N LEU A 47 -13.14 -4.93 28.59
CA LEU A 47 -14.01 -4.40 27.52
C LEU A 47 -15.40 -5.04 27.47
N ALA A 48 -15.53 -6.29 27.91
CA ALA A 48 -16.80 -7.03 27.96
C ALA A 48 -17.40 -7.13 29.38
N VAL A 49 -16.88 -6.37 30.36
CA VAL A 49 -17.45 -6.29 31.70
C VAL A 49 -18.81 -5.57 31.69
N PRO A 50 -19.76 -5.92 32.57
CA PRO A 50 -21.10 -5.32 32.58
C PRO A 50 -21.11 -3.80 32.67
N GLU A 51 -20.13 -3.22 33.38
CA GLU A 51 -19.93 -1.79 33.58
C GLU A 51 -19.47 -1.05 32.31
N ARG A 52 -18.94 -1.77 31.30
CA ARG A 52 -18.54 -1.25 29.98
C ARG A 52 -17.73 0.07 30.00
N PRO A 53 -16.73 0.23 30.89
CA PRO A 53 -16.02 1.50 31.09
C PRO A 53 -15.33 2.02 29.82
N LEU A 54 -14.87 1.15 28.91
CA LEU A 54 -14.31 1.60 27.63
C LEU A 54 -15.37 2.19 26.70
N LEU A 55 -16.61 1.67 26.70
CA LEU A 55 -17.65 2.24 25.86
C LEU A 55 -18.00 3.66 26.31
N ASP A 56 -18.02 3.89 27.62
CA ASP A 56 -18.22 5.23 28.18
C ASP A 56 -17.03 6.15 27.85
N PHE A 57 -15.81 5.66 28.02
CA PHE A 57 -14.59 6.39 27.66
C PHE A 57 -14.53 6.78 26.17
N LEU A 58 -14.89 5.85 25.29
CA LEU A 58 -14.94 6.06 23.83
C LEU A 58 -16.24 6.75 23.37
N ASN A 59 -17.17 7.04 24.29
CA ASN A 59 -18.49 7.58 24.01
C ASN A 59 -19.28 6.76 22.95
N ILE A 60 -19.16 5.44 23.02
CA ILE A 60 -19.84 4.48 22.14
C ILE A 60 -21.06 3.93 22.86
N HIS A 61 -22.24 4.30 22.36
CA HIS A 61 -23.49 3.76 22.91
C HIS A 61 -23.56 2.23 22.80
N ALA A 62 -23.81 1.53 23.91
CA ALA A 62 -23.93 0.08 24.02
C ALA A 62 -24.75 -0.60 22.90
N ALA A 63 -25.88 0.00 22.54
CA ALA A 63 -26.76 -0.51 21.48
C ALA A 63 -26.12 -0.51 20.08
N LYS A 64 -25.07 0.28 19.84
CA LYS A 64 -24.36 0.35 18.55
C LYS A 64 -23.33 -0.78 18.39
N LEU A 65 -22.90 -1.42 19.48
CA LEU A 65 -21.82 -2.40 19.47
C LEU A 65 -22.20 -3.66 18.67
N ARG A 66 -23.31 -4.32 19.01
CA ARG A 66 -23.73 -5.56 18.33
C ARG A 66 -23.97 -5.33 16.82
N PRO A 67 -24.67 -4.28 16.39
CA PRO A 67 -24.76 -3.94 14.96
C PRO A 67 -23.40 -3.69 14.30
N ALA A 68 -22.45 -3.04 14.97
CA ALA A 68 -21.11 -2.80 14.43
C ALA A 68 -20.34 -4.12 14.23
N VAL A 69 -20.40 -5.03 15.22
CA VAL A 69 -19.79 -6.37 15.11
C VAL A 69 -20.42 -7.15 13.97
N SER A 70 -21.75 -7.19 13.87
CA SER A 70 -22.44 -7.88 12.77
C SER A 70 -22.04 -7.34 11.40
N ARG A 71 -21.92 -6.01 11.25
CA ARG A 71 -21.41 -5.40 10.01
C ARG A 71 -19.97 -5.79 9.72
N ALA A 72 -19.09 -5.82 10.72
CA ALA A 72 -17.70 -6.21 10.55
C ALA A 72 -17.58 -7.69 10.13
N CYS A 73 -18.33 -8.59 10.78
CA CYS A 73 -18.39 -10.01 10.40
C CYS A 73 -18.92 -10.17 8.97
N GLN A 74 -20.02 -9.50 8.61
CA GLN A 74 -20.57 -9.56 7.27
C GLN A 74 -19.61 -9.01 6.21
N MET A 75 -18.87 -7.93 6.52
CA MET A 75 -17.83 -7.41 5.64
C MET A 75 -16.69 -8.42 5.44
N ALA A 76 -16.26 -9.11 6.50
CA ALA A 76 -15.24 -10.14 6.42
C ALA A 76 -15.72 -11.36 5.61
N GLU A 77 -16.95 -11.83 5.85
CA GLU A 77 -17.58 -12.92 5.09
C GLU A 77 -17.69 -12.57 3.61
N ASN A 78 -18.20 -11.38 3.28
CA ASN A 78 -18.28 -10.91 1.90
C ASN A 78 -16.90 -10.83 1.25
N ARG A 79 -15.86 -10.42 2.00
CA ARG A 79 -14.49 -10.38 1.50
C ARG A 79 -13.92 -11.78 1.25
N LEU A 80 -14.17 -12.72 2.15
CA LEU A 80 -13.71 -14.11 2.02
C LEU A 80 -14.40 -14.84 0.85
N GLN A 81 -15.67 -14.55 0.59
CA GLN A 81 -16.44 -15.18 -0.47
C GLN A 81 -16.26 -14.50 -1.84
N GLY A 82 -16.29 -13.17 -1.86
CA GLY A 82 -16.33 -12.36 -3.09
C GLY A 82 -15.04 -11.62 -3.42
N GLY A 83 -14.00 -11.72 -2.57
CA GLY A 83 -12.77 -10.96 -2.70
C GLY A 83 -12.87 -9.52 -2.14
N PRO A 84 -11.81 -8.71 -2.28
CA PRO A 84 -11.80 -7.34 -1.80
C PRO A 84 -12.91 -6.51 -2.47
N ARG A 85 -13.59 -5.67 -1.67
CA ARG A 85 -14.53 -4.69 -2.21
C ARG A 85 -13.77 -3.66 -3.02
N ARG A 86 -14.10 -3.55 -4.30
CA ARG A 86 -13.57 -2.54 -5.22
C ARG A 86 -14.55 -1.37 -5.33
N ARG A 87 -14.35 -0.32 -4.52
CA ARG A 87 -15.33 0.79 -4.39
C ARG A 87 -15.55 1.54 -5.70
N TYR A 88 -14.51 1.62 -6.54
CA TYR A 88 -14.52 2.41 -7.76
C TYR A 88 -14.35 1.54 -9.01
N ALA A 89 -14.68 0.25 -8.92
CA ALA A 89 -14.69 -0.65 -10.06
C ALA A 89 -15.51 -0.05 -11.23
N GLY A 90 -14.91 -0.05 -12.42
CA GLY A 90 -15.54 0.42 -13.65
C GLY A 90 -15.67 1.95 -13.78
N GLN A 91 -15.10 2.74 -12.87
CA GLN A 91 -15.06 4.20 -13.06
C GLN A 91 -14.04 4.59 -14.14
N SER A 92 -14.29 5.72 -14.82
CA SER A 92 -13.34 6.29 -15.80
C SER A 92 -12.07 6.82 -15.12
N ILE A 93 -10.94 6.85 -15.85
CA ILE A 93 -9.69 7.41 -15.33
C ILE A 93 -9.87 8.87 -14.93
N GLU A 94 -10.60 9.64 -15.73
CA GLU A 94 -10.93 11.04 -15.44
C GLU A 94 -11.60 11.19 -14.08
N LYS A 95 -12.60 10.35 -13.80
CA LYS A 95 -13.30 10.39 -12.52
C LYS A 95 -12.42 9.96 -11.36
N LEU A 96 -11.57 8.96 -11.54
CA LEU A 96 -10.62 8.52 -10.52
C LEU A 96 -9.62 9.65 -10.18
N VAL A 97 -9.07 10.32 -11.19
CA VAL A 97 -8.16 11.47 -11.03
C VAL A 97 -8.84 12.61 -10.26
N HIS A 98 -10.10 12.95 -10.60
CA HIS A 98 -10.85 13.95 -9.84
C HIS A 98 -11.14 13.54 -8.40
N ILE A 99 -11.40 12.25 -8.15
CA ILE A 99 -11.59 11.75 -6.79
C ILE A 99 -10.28 11.89 -5.99
N ILE A 100 -9.15 11.47 -6.55
CA ILE A 100 -7.83 11.58 -5.91
C ILE A 100 -7.54 13.05 -5.57
N SER A 101 -7.65 13.96 -6.54
CA SER A 101 -7.38 15.39 -6.32
C SER A 101 -8.27 15.99 -5.23
N ARG A 102 -9.58 15.68 -5.26
CA ARG A 102 -10.53 16.18 -4.27
C ARG A 102 -10.23 15.64 -2.88
N ASN A 103 -9.95 14.35 -2.77
CA ASN A 103 -9.69 13.70 -1.49
C ASN A 103 -8.34 14.16 -0.93
N THR A 104 -7.29 14.32 -1.74
CA THR A 104 -6.02 14.91 -1.30
C THR A 104 -6.23 16.32 -0.75
N PHE A 105 -6.97 17.18 -1.46
CA PHE A 105 -7.30 18.52 -0.97
C PHE A 105 -8.06 18.51 0.37
N LYS A 106 -8.97 17.55 0.57
CA LYS A 106 -9.89 17.55 1.71
C LYS A 106 -9.36 16.80 2.93
N ASP A 107 -8.75 15.63 2.71
CA ASP A 107 -8.51 14.63 3.74
C ASP A 107 -7.01 14.53 4.13
N CYS A 108 -6.10 15.15 3.35
CA CYS A 108 -4.67 15.15 3.65
C CYS A 108 -4.33 16.05 4.86
N PRO A 109 -3.68 15.51 5.92
CA PRO A 109 -3.34 16.26 7.13
C PRO A 109 -2.02 17.03 6.98
N TYR A 110 -1.99 18.03 6.10
CA TYR A 110 -0.76 18.81 5.79
C TYR A 110 -0.04 19.32 7.04
N ASP A 111 -0.76 19.88 8.01
CA ASP A 111 -0.14 20.42 9.23
C ASP A 111 0.62 19.36 10.05
N ARG A 112 0.14 18.11 10.07
CA ARG A 112 0.80 17.01 10.78
C ARG A 112 2.01 16.50 10.00
N LEU A 113 1.87 16.37 8.68
CA LEU A 113 2.98 15.97 7.80
C LEU A 113 4.10 17.02 7.81
N ASP A 114 3.73 18.29 7.86
CA ASP A 114 4.67 19.43 7.88
C ASP A 114 5.35 19.61 9.25
N ALA A 115 4.82 19.02 10.33
CA ALA A 115 5.43 19.12 11.67
C ALA A 115 6.85 18.53 11.73
N TYR A 116 7.17 17.60 10.83
CA TYR A 116 8.50 17.01 10.67
C TYR A 116 9.43 17.90 9.85
N ARG A 117 8.90 18.77 8.98
CA ARG A 117 9.68 19.55 8.02
C ARG A 117 10.24 20.86 8.59
N PRO A 118 11.36 21.39 8.04
CA PRO A 118 11.85 22.72 8.37
C PRO A 118 10.84 23.82 7.96
N PRO A 119 10.76 24.95 8.71
CA PRO A 119 9.83 26.04 8.40
C PRO A 119 9.95 26.66 6.99
N GLY A 120 11.12 26.52 6.35
CA GLY A 120 11.37 27.00 4.98
C GLY A 120 11.12 25.97 3.88
N ASN A 121 10.75 24.74 4.22
CA ASN A 121 10.45 23.65 3.28
C ASN A 121 9.11 23.00 3.65
N LEU A 122 8.07 23.82 3.77
CA LEU A 122 6.70 23.32 3.94
C LEU A 122 6.17 22.83 2.60
N ARG A 123 5.24 21.88 2.63
CA ARG A 123 4.63 21.37 1.40
C ARG A 123 3.71 22.39 0.76
N ASP A 124 3.69 22.37 -0.57
CA ASP A 124 2.67 23.06 -1.33
C ASP A 124 1.30 22.45 -1.08
N ARG A 125 0.36 23.31 -0.69
CA ARG A 125 -1.03 22.91 -0.44
C ARG A 125 -1.87 23.16 -1.69
N PRO A 126 -2.66 22.17 -2.15
CA PRO A 126 -3.58 22.34 -3.26
C PRO A 126 -4.53 23.50 -2.98
N ARG A 127 -4.64 24.44 -3.91
CA ARG A 127 -5.49 25.64 -3.74
C ARG A 127 -6.99 25.33 -3.80
N ASN A 128 -7.37 24.20 -4.40
CA ASN A 128 -8.74 23.72 -4.53
C ASN A 128 -8.77 22.22 -4.86
N ALA A 129 -9.98 21.65 -4.93
CA ALA A 129 -10.21 20.22 -5.15
C ALA A 129 -9.72 19.67 -6.50
N ASN A 130 -9.38 20.51 -7.48
CA ASN A 130 -8.85 20.10 -8.79
C ASN A 130 -7.39 20.54 -8.99
N ALA A 131 -6.74 21.08 -7.96
CA ALA A 131 -5.43 21.72 -8.12
C ALA A 131 -4.29 20.73 -8.42
N LEU A 132 -4.44 19.42 -8.16
CA LEU A 132 -3.45 18.41 -8.56
C LEU A 132 -3.52 18.10 -10.06
N ILE A 133 -4.64 18.41 -10.72
CA ILE A 133 -4.92 18.01 -12.09
C ILE A 133 -4.31 19.06 -13.02
N ARG A 134 -3.33 18.62 -13.80
CA ARG A 134 -2.65 19.45 -14.79
C ARG A 134 -3.40 19.38 -16.11
N ARG A 135 -3.06 20.28 -17.03
CA ARG A 135 -3.54 20.16 -18.41
C ARG A 135 -3.08 18.83 -18.98
N GLY A 136 -4.00 18.07 -19.59
CA GLY A 136 -3.69 16.86 -20.31
C GLY A 136 -2.58 17.02 -21.35
N CYS A 137 -1.76 16.00 -21.49
CA CYS A 137 -0.73 15.88 -22.50
C CYS A 137 -1.37 15.70 -23.88
N TYR A 138 -0.91 16.48 -24.86
CA TYR A 138 -1.37 16.32 -26.24
C TYR A 138 -0.88 14.99 -26.83
N VAL A 139 -1.59 14.49 -27.83
CA VAL A 139 -1.20 13.28 -28.59
C VAL A 139 0.24 13.36 -29.11
N THR A 140 0.68 14.54 -29.54
CA THR A 140 2.08 14.77 -29.98
C THR A 140 3.08 14.64 -28.83
N GLY A 141 2.73 15.05 -27.62
CA GLY A 141 3.56 14.90 -26.43
C GLY A 141 3.67 13.44 -25.98
N ILE A 142 2.56 12.69 -26.04
CA ILE A 142 2.56 11.25 -25.75
C ILE A 142 3.42 10.50 -26.78
N ARG A 143 3.28 10.81 -28.08
CA ARG A 143 4.12 10.22 -29.12
C ARG A 143 5.60 10.54 -28.95
N ALA A 144 5.93 11.79 -28.57
CA ALA A 144 7.30 12.18 -28.29
C ALA A 144 7.87 11.43 -27.07
N LEU A 145 7.04 11.14 -26.06
CA LEU A 145 7.43 10.29 -24.94
C LEU A 145 7.71 8.85 -25.39
N GLU A 146 6.81 8.23 -26.16
CA GLU A 146 7.00 6.89 -26.72
C GLU A 146 8.28 6.80 -27.58
N GLU A 147 8.50 7.79 -28.46
CA GLU A 147 9.71 7.89 -29.29
C GLU A 147 10.97 8.01 -28.44
N ARG A 148 10.95 8.87 -27.41
CA ARG A 148 12.09 9.05 -26.50
C ARG A 148 12.41 7.81 -25.68
N LEU A 149 11.39 7.06 -25.27
CA LEU A 149 11.56 5.81 -24.53
C LEU A 149 11.86 4.62 -25.44
N GLY A 150 11.55 4.73 -26.74
CA GLY A 150 11.68 3.64 -27.72
C GLY A 150 10.67 2.51 -27.52
N VAL A 151 9.50 2.80 -26.95
CA VAL A 151 8.48 1.78 -26.59
C VAL A 151 7.06 2.28 -26.84
N THR A 152 6.11 1.36 -26.96
CA THR A 152 4.67 1.67 -26.91
C THR A 152 4.20 1.64 -25.45
N LEU A 153 3.62 2.74 -24.98
CA LEU A 153 3.13 2.81 -23.61
C LEU A 153 1.75 2.13 -23.46
N PRO A 154 1.41 1.62 -22.26
CA PRO A 154 0.08 1.08 -21.96
C PRO A 154 -1.03 2.07 -22.35
N GLU A 155 -2.11 1.56 -22.96
CA GLU A 155 -3.22 2.40 -23.43
C GLU A 155 -3.91 3.16 -22.30
N ASP A 156 -4.07 2.55 -21.13
CA ASP A 156 -4.66 3.20 -19.97
C ASP A 156 -3.76 4.30 -19.37
N TYR A 157 -2.44 4.16 -19.47
CA TYR A 157 -1.50 5.23 -19.13
C TYR A 157 -1.56 6.39 -20.14
N LYS A 158 -1.73 6.09 -21.44
CA LYS A 158 -1.94 7.14 -22.46
C LYS A 158 -3.27 7.87 -22.27
N GLU A 159 -4.34 7.15 -21.92
CA GLU A 159 -5.63 7.74 -21.52
C GLU A 159 -5.42 8.69 -20.33
N PHE A 160 -4.73 8.25 -19.29
CA PHE A 160 -4.37 9.09 -18.14
C PHE A 160 -3.61 10.36 -18.55
N LEU A 161 -2.52 10.23 -19.32
CA LEU A 161 -1.73 11.37 -19.76
C LEU A 161 -2.56 12.36 -20.57
N SER A 162 -3.51 11.88 -21.38
CA SER A 162 -4.41 12.74 -22.15
C SER A 162 -5.39 13.55 -21.29
N ILE A 163 -5.70 13.06 -20.08
CA ILE A 163 -6.57 13.73 -19.11
C ILE A 163 -5.74 14.71 -18.28
N THR A 164 -4.57 14.30 -17.78
CA THR A 164 -3.67 15.12 -16.97
C THR A 164 -2.22 14.75 -17.24
N ASN A 165 -1.35 15.74 -17.45
CA ASN A 165 0.08 15.51 -17.66
C ASN A 165 0.82 15.27 -16.33
N GLY A 166 0.59 14.11 -15.73
CA GLY A 166 1.01 13.80 -14.36
C GLY A 166 0.06 14.35 -13.31
N LEU A 167 0.40 14.17 -12.04
CA LEU A 167 -0.25 14.74 -10.86
C LEU A 167 0.81 15.29 -9.91
N ASP A 168 0.47 16.35 -9.19
CA ASP A 168 1.25 16.75 -8.01
C ASP A 168 1.08 15.70 -6.89
N SER A 169 1.84 15.85 -5.79
CA SER A 169 1.83 14.90 -4.66
C SER A 169 0.42 14.55 -4.21
N MET A 170 0.10 13.26 -4.17
CA MET A 170 -1.23 12.76 -3.83
C MET A 170 -1.24 12.06 -2.48
N TRP A 171 -2.37 12.15 -1.79
CA TRP A 171 -2.56 11.52 -0.50
C TRP A 171 -2.86 10.02 -0.68
N ASP A 172 -1.98 9.14 -0.18
CA ASP A 172 -2.17 7.68 -0.22
C ASP A 172 -2.91 7.14 1.00
N GLY A 173 -3.37 8.02 1.89
CA GLY A 173 -4.01 7.65 3.14
C GLY A 173 -3.07 7.45 4.33
N GLN A 174 -1.76 7.63 4.14
CA GLN A 174 -0.75 7.65 5.19
C GLN A 174 0.29 8.76 4.98
N ASN A 175 0.78 8.95 3.76
CA ASN A 175 1.74 9.95 3.35
C ASN A 175 1.31 10.64 2.04
N LEU A 176 1.98 11.74 1.71
CA LEU A 176 1.93 12.31 0.36
C LEU A 176 2.98 11.61 -0.50
N VAL A 177 2.57 11.19 -1.70
CA VAL A 177 3.42 10.43 -2.64
C VAL A 177 3.44 11.05 -4.03
N ASP A 178 4.58 10.93 -4.70
CA ASP A 178 4.93 11.58 -5.97
C ASP A 178 5.02 10.57 -7.12
N TYR A 179 4.04 9.68 -7.24
CA TYR A 179 4.11 8.57 -8.19
C TYR A 179 4.01 8.97 -9.67
N LEU A 180 3.44 10.13 -10.00
CA LEU A 180 2.98 10.45 -11.36
C LEU A 180 3.53 11.78 -11.87
N ALA A 181 4.77 11.78 -12.33
CA ALA A 181 5.42 12.93 -12.92
C ALA A 181 4.84 13.30 -14.30
N ALA A 182 5.25 14.47 -14.79
CA ALA A 182 4.87 14.90 -16.14
C ALA A 182 5.55 14.02 -17.19
N ALA A 183 4.94 13.89 -18.38
CA ALA A 183 5.50 13.11 -19.49
C ALA A 183 6.93 13.52 -19.88
N GLN A 184 7.35 14.76 -19.60
CA GLN A 184 8.70 15.25 -19.87
C GLN A 184 9.75 14.69 -18.90
N GLU A 185 9.33 14.32 -17.69
CA GLU A 185 10.20 13.86 -16.60
C GLU A 185 10.30 12.33 -16.56
N VAL A 186 9.32 11.63 -17.11
CA VAL A 186 9.33 10.16 -17.25
C VAL A 186 10.53 9.71 -18.07
N ASN A 187 11.34 8.80 -17.58
CA ASN A 187 12.55 8.33 -18.27
C ASN A 187 12.91 6.89 -17.86
N TRP A 188 13.86 6.30 -18.58
CA TRP A 188 14.48 5.05 -18.16
C TRP A 188 15.46 5.32 -17.03
N GLN A 189 15.41 4.50 -15.97
CA GLN A 189 16.35 4.57 -14.84
C GLN A 189 16.81 3.18 -14.44
N GLU A 190 18.05 3.12 -13.95
CA GLU A 190 18.58 1.97 -13.23
C GLU A 190 18.09 2.07 -11.78
N ILE A 191 17.59 0.96 -11.25
CA ILE A 191 16.89 0.92 -9.97
C ILE A 191 17.72 0.12 -8.97
N ASP A 192 18.68 0.78 -8.33
CA ASP A 192 19.67 0.13 -7.45
C ASP A 192 19.05 -0.77 -6.38
N PHE A 193 17.89 -0.40 -5.83
CA PHE A 193 17.24 -1.22 -4.79
C PHE A 193 16.70 -2.56 -5.32
N LEU A 194 16.50 -2.72 -6.63
CA LEU A 194 16.12 -4.00 -7.24
C LEU A 194 17.35 -4.85 -7.62
N GLU A 195 18.56 -4.28 -7.63
CA GLU A 195 19.76 -5.00 -8.05
C GLU A 195 20.09 -6.11 -7.04
N GLY A 196 20.18 -7.34 -7.54
CA GLY A 196 20.40 -8.54 -6.72
C GLY A 196 19.19 -8.96 -5.87
N ASN A 197 18.07 -8.23 -5.95
CA ASN A 197 16.82 -8.53 -5.26
C ASN A 197 15.81 -9.21 -6.18
N GLU A 198 14.83 -9.85 -5.55
CA GLU A 198 13.71 -10.50 -6.22
C GLU A 198 12.71 -9.48 -6.75
N LEU A 199 12.13 -9.76 -7.92
CA LEU A 199 11.02 -8.98 -8.47
C LEU A 199 9.70 -9.74 -8.27
N PRO A 200 9.00 -9.57 -7.13
CA PRO A 200 7.75 -10.24 -6.91
C PRO A 200 6.67 -9.66 -7.83
N LEU A 201 6.00 -10.54 -8.58
CA LEU A 201 4.82 -10.17 -9.36
C LEU A 201 3.52 -10.37 -8.56
N LEU A 202 3.60 -10.83 -7.32
CA LEU A 202 2.50 -10.85 -6.35
C LEU A 202 2.83 -9.89 -5.22
N ASN A 203 1.90 -9.65 -4.28
CA ASN A 203 2.24 -8.79 -3.14
C ASN A 203 3.42 -9.39 -2.37
N ASP A 204 4.26 -8.51 -1.84
CA ASP A 204 5.40 -8.93 -1.05
C ASP A 204 4.96 -9.80 0.15
N GLY A 205 5.74 -10.85 0.41
CA GLY A 205 5.42 -11.85 1.43
C GLY A 205 4.31 -12.84 1.07
N GLU A 206 3.74 -12.78 -0.14
CA GLU A 206 2.82 -13.80 -0.67
C GLU A 206 3.52 -14.78 -1.64
N PRO A 207 3.24 -16.11 -1.56
CA PRO A 207 2.41 -16.79 -0.57
C PRO A 207 3.02 -16.77 0.85
N LEU A 208 2.17 -16.77 1.88
CA LEU A 208 2.61 -16.65 3.27
C LEU A 208 3.52 -17.82 3.66
N ALA A 209 4.64 -17.55 4.34
CA ALA A 209 5.68 -18.55 4.60
C ALA A 209 5.20 -19.87 5.25
N TRP A 210 4.16 -19.83 6.10
CA TRP A 210 3.61 -21.00 6.78
C TRP A 210 2.80 -21.94 5.85
N THR A 211 2.46 -21.51 4.64
CA THR A 211 1.74 -22.31 3.64
C THR A 211 2.64 -23.31 2.91
N LYS A 212 3.98 -23.17 3.07
CA LYS A 212 5.00 -23.94 2.33
C LYS A 212 4.84 -23.83 0.81
N ASN A 213 4.26 -22.73 0.34
CA ASN A 213 4.03 -22.44 -1.08
C ASN A 213 4.85 -21.24 -1.58
N ILE A 214 5.93 -20.89 -0.88
CA ILE A 214 6.78 -19.72 -1.17
C ILE A 214 7.31 -19.80 -2.62
N LEU A 215 7.36 -18.64 -3.26
CA LEU A 215 7.98 -18.41 -4.56
C LEU A 215 9.33 -17.72 -4.33
N GLU A 216 10.39 -18.27 -4.90
CA GLU A 216 11.74 -17.68 -4.88
C GLU A 216 11.96 -17.02 -6.24
N TRP A 217 11.54 -15.75 -6.38
CA TRP A 217 11.51 -15.11 -7.67
C TRP A 217 12.93 -14.96 -8.25
N PRO A 218 13.08 -14.93 -9.58
CA PRO A 218 14.37 -14.63 -10.18
C PRO A 218 14.90 -13.27 -9.71
N LYS A 219 16.18 -13.24 -9.36
CA LYS A 219 16.88 -12.00 -9.00
C LYS A 219 17.12 -11.15 -10.23
N VAL A 220 17.06 -9.83 -10.06
CA VAL A 220 17.30 -8.88 -11.12
C VAL A 220 18.75 -8.39 -11.07
N GLU A 221 19.55 -8.69 -12.08
CA GLU A 221 20.95 -8.26 -12.13
C GLU A 221 21.11 -6.81 -12.64
N LYS A 222 20.25 -6.37 -13.56
CA LYS A 222 20.31 -5.04 -14.17
C LYS A 222 18.91 -4.44 -14.26
N PRO A 223 18.38 -3.91 -13.15
CA PRO A 223 17.00 -3.46 -13.09
C PRO A 223 16.84 -2.11 -13.79
N ARG A 224 16.57 -2.14 -15.09
CA ARG A 224 16.25 -0.93 -15.85
C ARG A 224 14.75 -0.84 -16.09
N CYS A 225 14.11 0.18 -15.53
CA CYS A 225 12.66 0.39 -15.63
C CYS A 225 12.34 1.79 -16.14
N ILE A 226 11.10 2.01 -16.60
CA ILE A 226 10.60 3.36 -16.86
C ILE A 226 10.06 3.92 -15.55
N CYS A 227 10.65 4.99 -15.05
CA CYS A 227 10.22 5.65 -13.83
C CYS A 227 9.11 6.67 -14.14
N LEU A 228 7.91 6.40 -13.64
CA LEU A 228 6.73 7.25 -13.82
C LEU A 228 6.69 8.42 -12.83
N SER A 229 7.45 8.32 -11.72
CA SER A 229 7.60 9.37 -10.69
C SER A 229 8.66 10.42 -11.02
N GLY A 230 9.27 10.39 -12.22
CA GLY A 230 10.36 11.29 -12.57
C GLY A 230 11.71 10.82 -12.00
N ASP A 231 12.66 11.73 -11.77
CA ASP A 231 14.01 11.37 -11.28
C ASP A 231 13.96 10.71 -9.89
N ILE A 232 14.47 9.47 -9.78
CA ILE A 232 14.52 8.72 -8.51
C ILE A 232 15.44 9.40 -7.50
N ASN A 233 16.45 10.14 -7.97
CA ASN A 233 17.42 10.82 -7.12
C ASN A 233 16.93 12.18 -6.64
N HIS A 234 15.73 12.61 -7.06
CA HIS A 234 15.16 13.85 -6.58
C HIS A 234 14.81 13.72 -5.10
N GLU A 235 15.57 14.43 -4.26
CA GLU A 235 15.57 14.27 -2.80
C GLU A 235 14.18 14.45 -2.15
N GLU A 236 13.27 15.18 -2.81
CA GLU A 236 11.92 15.46 -2.31
C GLU A 236 10.85 14.44 -2.73
N THR A 237 11.12 13.58 -3.72
CA THR A 237 10.14 12.61 -4.27
C THR A 237 9.81 11.55 -3.23
N ALA A 238 8.54 11.49 -2.79
CA ALA A 238 8.06 10.52 -1.83
C ALA A 238 7.41 9.34 -2.57
N GLY A 239 8.09 8.20 -2.61
CA GLY A 239 7.57 7.02 -3.30
C GLY A 239 7.77 7.07 -4.82
N HIS A 240 7.93 5.89 -5.40
CA HIS A 240 8.28 5.72 -6.80
C HIS A 240 7.34 4.73 -7.46
N PHE A 241 7.07 4.96 -8.74
CA PHE A 241 6.19 4.13 -9.53
C PHE A 241 6.87 3.76 -10.84
N PHE A 242 6.93 2.47 -11.11
CA PHE A 242 7.75 1.92 -12.20
C PHE A 242 6.90 1.12 -13.16
N LEU A 243 7.22 1.29 -14.44
CA LEU A 243 6.74 0.44 -15.52
C LEU A 243 7.88 -0.50 -15.93
N ILE A 244 7.64 -1.80 -15.76
CA ILE A 244 8.61 -2.88 -15.92
C ILE A 244 8.44 -3.52 -17.29
N GLY A 245 9.51 -3.53 -18.07
CA GLY A 245 9.55 -4.11 -19.41
C GLY A 245 9.59 -5.64 -19.44
N GLN A 246 9.42 -6.19 -20.64
CA GLN A 246 9.41 -7.64 -20.88
C GLN A 246 10.73 -8.33 -20.52
N ASP A 247 11.85 -7.63 -20.59
CA ASP A 247 13.17 -8.13 -20.23
C ASP A 247 13.26 -8.58 -18.78
N LEU A 248 12.58 -7.88 -17.86
CA LEU A 248 12.50 -8.25 -16.45
C LEU A 248 11.25 -9.07 -16.12
N LEU A 249 10.14 -8.79 -16.80
CA LEU A 249 8.85 -9.41 -16.52
C LEU A 249 8.78 -10.88 -16.98
N GLN A 250 9.32 -11.20 -18.16
CA GLN A 250 9.19 -12.53 -18.75
C GLN A 250 9.90 -13.62 -17.93
N PRO A 251 11.13 -13.43 -17.43
CA PRO A 251 11.78 -14.42 -16.55
C PRO A 251 10.97 -14.71 -15.29
N ALA A 252 10.37 -13.70 -14.67
CA ALA A 252 9.53 -13.86 -13.49
C ALA A 252 8.22 -14.61 -13.82
N LYS A 253 7.59 -14.33 -14.96
CA LYS A 253 6.42 -15.08 -15.45
C LYS A 253 6.75 -16.54 -15.75
N ASP A 254 7.85 -16.79 -16.45
CA ASP A 254 8.29 -18.15 -16.80
C ASP A 254 8.56 -18.97 -15.53
N TYR A 255 9.23 -18.37 -14.54
CA TYR A 255 9.41 -18.98 -13.23
C TYR A 255 8.07 -19.31 -12.57
N PHE A 256 7.15 -18.34 -12.48
CA PHE A 256 5.84 -18.58 -11.88
C PHE A 256 5.12 -19.75 -12.52
N PHE A 257 5.01 -19.77 -13.85
CA PHE A 257 4.24 -20.82 -14.55
C PHE A 257 4.91 -22.19 -14.44
N LYS A 258 6.24 -22.25 -14.49
CA LYS A 258 6.98 -23.49 -14.22
C LYS A 258 6.68 -24.01 -12.82
N THR A 259 6.83 -23.16 -11.81
CA THR A 259 6.57 -23.54 -10.42
C THR A 259 5.12 -23.92 -10.20
N TYR A 260 4.17 -23.21 -10.84
CA TYR A 260 2.74 -23.50 -10.78
C TYR A 260 2.40 -24.91 -11.30
N GLU A 261 3.05 -25.37 -12.37
CA GLU A 261 2.86 -26.73 -12.90
C GLU A 261 3.37 -27.81 -11.94
N GLU A 262 4.45 -27.53 -11.22
CA GLU A 262 5.07 -28.43 -10.23
C GLU A 262 4.27 -28.51 -8.91
N ARG A 263 3.40 -27.53 -8.63
CA ARG A 263 2.59 -27.47 -7.39
C ARG A 263 1.46 -28.49 -7.36
N ASP A 264 1.07 -28.89 -6.15
CA ASP A 264 -0.14 -29.69 -5.94
C ASP A 264 -1.42 -28.86 -6.14
N GLU A 265 -2.59 -29.50 -6.08
CA GLU A 265 -3.87 -28.82 -6.32
C GLU A 265 -4.19 -27.74 -5.26
N VAL A 266 -3.80 -27.94 -4.00
CA VAL A 266 -4.07 -26.98 -2.91
C VAL A 266 -3.21 -25.74 -3.11
N GLN A 267 -1.93 -25.95 -3.39
CA GLN A 267 -0.96 -24.89 -3.70
C GLN A 267 -1.34 -24.12 -4.96
N ARG A 268 -1.79 -24.80 -6.03
CA ARG A 268 -2.27 -24.13 -7.24
C ARG A 268 -3.49 -23.26 -6.99
N ARG A 269 -4.47 -23.75 -6.22
CA ARG A 269 -5.66 -22.94 -5.86
C ARG A 269 -5.29 -21.70 -5.06
N GLU A 270 -4.26 -21.78 -4.22
CA GLU A 270 -3.74 -20.60 -3.53
C GLU A 270 -3.12 -19.62 -4.52
N LEU A 271 -2.25 -20.08 -5.42
CA LEU A 271 -1.63 -19.24 -6.45
C LEU A 271 -2.68 -18.62 -7.38
N ASP A 272 -3.71 -19.37 -7.78
CA ASP A 272 -4.85 -18.87 -8.55
C ASP A 272 -5.56 -17.73 -7.82
N ARG A 273 -5.80 -17.88 -6.51
CA ARG A 273 -6.42 -16.84 -5.69
C ARG A 273 -5.55 -15.59 -5.66
N LEU A 274 -4.24 -15.72 -5.43
CA LEU A 274 -3.32 -14.60 -5.36
C LEU A 274 -3.22 -13.87 -6.71
N VAL A 275 -3.05 -14.60 -7.81
CA VAL A 275 -3.06 -14.02 -9.15
C VAL A 275 -4.39 -13.33 -9.46
N LYS A 276 -5.51 -13.90 -9.05
CA LYS A 276 -6.82 -13.27 -9.21
C LYS A 276 -6.98 -12.01 -8.35
N GLU A 277 -6.43 -12.00 -7.15
CA GLU A 277 -6.44 -10.83 -6.26
C GLU A 277 -5.59 -9.68 -6.83
N THR A 278 -4.43 -9.99 -7.41
CA THR A 278 -3.54 -8.99 -8.01
C THR A 278 -3.98 -8.57 -9.42
N TYR A 279 -4.22 -9.51 -10.34
CA TYR A 279 -4.41 -9.28 -11.78
C TYR A 279 -5.83 -9.52 -12.29
N GLY A 280 -6.76 -9.91 -11.41
CA GLY A 280 -8.15 -10.21 -11.77
C GLY A 280 -8.36 -11.56 -12.46
N SER A 281 -7.35 -12.10 -13.16
CA SER A 281 -7.39 -13.44 -13.75
C SER A 281 -5.99 -13.97 -14.10
N MET A 282 -5.87 -15.30 -14.20
CA MET A 282 -4.64 -15.95 -14.68
C MET A 282 -4.34 -15.60 -16.14
N GLU A 283 -5.37 -15.40 -16.95
CA GLU A 283 -5.21 -14.98 -18.36
C GLU A 283 -4.62 -13.58 -18.47
N ASN A 284 -5.11 -12.63 -17.66
CA ASN A 284 -4.54 -11.28 -17.61
C ASN A 284 -3.07 -11.34 -17.19
N PHE A 285 -2.75 -12.09 -16.13
CA PHE A 285 -1.37 -12.26 -15.66
C PHE A 285 -0.46 -12.86 -16.75
N LYS A 286 -0.93 -13.89 -17.45
CA LYS A 286 -0.20 -14.51 -18.56
C LYS A 286 0.06 -13.52 -19.69
N ASN A 287 -0.90 -12.65 -19.98
CA ASN A 287 -0.84 -11.69 -21.09
C ASN A 287 -0.26 -10.33 -20.68
N LEU A 288 0.31 -10.18 -19.47
CA LEU A 288 0.95 -8.92 -19.07
C LEU A 288 2.10 -8.57 -20.02
N GLU A 289 1.95 -7.42 -20.68
CA GLU A 289 2.97 -6.77 -21.50
C GLU A 289 3.86 -5.83 -20.68
N TRP A 290 3.31 -5.29 -19.58
CA TRP A 290 4.02 -4.39 -18.68
C TRP A 290 3.68 -4.72 -17.24
N GLY A 291 4.69 -4.77 -16.37
CA GLY A 291 4.49 -4.79 -14.92
C GLY A 291 4.37 -3.36 -14.38
N LEU A 292 3.44 -3.10 -13.46
CA LEU A 292 3.39 -1.83 -12.73
C LEU A 292 3.66 -2.12 -11.27
N ILE A 293 4.66 -1.45 -10.69
CA ILE A 293 4.97 -1.55 -9.27
C ILE A 293 5.12 -0.18 -8.63
N SER A 294 4.67 -0.05 -7.39
CA SER A 294 5.06 1.06 -6.52
C SER A 294 6.04 0.60 -5.46
N TRP A 295 6.94 1.50 -5.08
CA TRP A 295 7.88 1.32 -3.98
C TRP A 295 7.99 2.60 -3.16
N THR A 296 8.15 2.48 -1.85
CA THR A 296 8.44 3.63 -0.98
C THR A 296 9.61 3.30 -0.06
N ALA A 297 10.44 4.31 0.24
CA ALA A 297 11.62 4.14 1.06
C ALA A 297 11.34 3.84 2.54
N TRP A 298 10.10 4.01 3.01
CA TRP A 298 9.71 3.71 4.39
C TRP A 298 9.07 2.34 4.57
N ASP A 299 8.40 1.83 3.55
CA ASP A 299 7.72 0.54 3.61
C ASP A 299 8.64 -0.60 3.14
N PHE A 300 9.62 -0.29 2.29
CA PHE A 300 10.52 -1.25 1.64
C PHE A 300 9.80 -2.38 0.88
N THR A 301 8.48 -2.26 0.70
CA THR A 301 7.62 -3.23 0.05
C THR A 301 7.32 -2.82 -1.39
N VAL A 302 7.31 -3.81 -2.28
CA VAL A 302 6.89 -3.68 -3.67
C VAL A 302 5.42 -4.07 -3.78
N TYR A 303 4.61 -3.19 -4.38
CA TYR A 303 3.20 -3.46 -4.63
C TYR A 303 2.92 -3.54 -6.14
N PRO A 304 2.54 -4.71 -6.66
CA PRO A 304 2.16 -4.86 -8.06
C PRO A 304 0.71 -4.42 -8.32
N TYR A 305 0.44 -3.90 -9.52
CA TYR A 305 -0.88 -3.44 -9.95
C TYR A 305 -1.30 -4.05 -11.28
N ASN A 306 -2.60 -4.29 -11.45
CA ASN A 306 -3.19 -4.72 -12.71
C ASN A 306 -3.43 -3.57 -13.67
N GLY A 307 -2.34 -2.95 -14.13
CA GLY A 307 -2.40 -1.78 -14.99
C GLY A 307 -2.67 -0.48 -14.24
N PHE A 308 -2.65 0.61 -14.99
CA PHE A 308 -2.69 1.97 -14.47
C PHE A 308 -4.07 2.32 -13.89
N ARG A 309 -5.15 1.81 -14.49
CA ARG A 309 -6.51 2.01 -13.96
C ARG A 309 -6.69 1.38 -12.58
N ASP A 310 -6.13 0.20 -12.35
CA ASP A 310 -6.19 -0.48 -11.05
C ASP A 310 -5.47 0.33 -9.98
N PHE A 311 -4.25 0.79 -10.28
CA PHE A 311 -3.50 1.72 -9.44
C PHE A 311 -4.33 2.96 -9.06
N LEU A 312 -4.93 3.65 -10.04
CA LEU A 312 -5.76 4.83 -9.76
C LEU A 312 -7.00 4.50 -8.93
N GLU A 313 -7.59 3.31 -9.10
CA GLU A 313 -8.71 2.85 -8.29
C GLU A 313 -8.31 2.71 -6.82
N GLN A 314 -7.17 2.04 -6.59
CA GLN A 314 -6.61 1.85 -5.26
C GLN A 314 -6.24 3.18 -4.62
N MET A 315 -5.60 4.11 -5.36
CA MET A 315 -5.27 5.45 -4.87
C MET A 315 -6.52 6.31 -4.58
N ALA A 316 -7.57 6.20 -5.39
CA ALA A 316 -8.84 6.88 -5.12
C ALA A 316 -9.51 6.36 -3.83
N GLU A 317 -9.32 5.09 -3.49
CA GLU A 317 -9.80 4.52 -2.23
C GLU A 317 -8.89 4.87 -1.05
N ALA A 318 -7.57 4.81 -1.24
CA ALA A 318 -6.59 5.10 -0.22
C ALA A 318 -6.65 6.58 0.22
N SER A 319 -6.80 7.51 -0.74
CA SER A 319 -6.97 8.95 -0.48
C SER A 319 -8.22 9.31 0.33
N LEU A 320 -9.21 8.43 0.46
CA LEU A 320 -10.35 8.68 1.38
C LEU A 320 -9.99 8.53 2.85
N ARG A 321 -8.85 7.91 3.18
CA ARG A 321 -8.47 7.69 4.56
C ARG A 321 -8.21 9.04 5.19
N GLN A 322 -9.08 9.40 6.12
CA GLN A 322 -8.83 10.51 7.01
C GLN A 322 -7.75 10.12 8.00
N GLU A 323 -6.96 11.10 8.40
CA GLU A 323 -6.06 10.94 9.52
C GLU A 323 -6.77 10.27 10.71
N ARG A 324 -6.06 9.36 11.37
CA ARG A 324 -6.42 8.90 12.70
C ARG A 324 -5.24 9.12 13.65
N PRO A 325 -5.49 9.44 14.94
CA PRO A 325 -4.42 9.68 15.91
C PRO A 325 -3.39 8.54 16.07
N TRP A 326 -3.75 7.31 15.69
CA TRP A 326 -2.90 6.13 15.77
C TRP A 326 -2.26 5.72 14.42
N LEU A 327 -2.50 6.48 13.34
CA LEU A 327 -1.73 6.26 12.12
C LEU A 327 -0.34 6.85 12.35
N ASN A 328 0.68 5.99 12.32
CA ASN A 328 2.09 6.40 12.32
C ASN A 328 2.40 7.07 10.98
N MET A 329 2.07 8.36 10.89
CA MET A 329 2.54 9.23 9.82
C MET A 329 4.00 9.54 10.12
N PHE A 330 4.86 9.19 9.17
CA PHE A 330 6.30 9.28 9.35
C PHE A 330 6.91 9.68 8.02
N GLU A 331 7.77 10.69 8.07
CA GLU A 331 8.59 11.07 6.93
C GLU A 331 10.06 10.78 7.29
N PRO A 332 10.62 9.63 6.84
CA PRO A 332 11.95 9.19 7.25
C PRO A 332 13.04 10.22 7.04
N ARG A 333 12.87 11.07 6.03
CA ARG A 333 13.82 12.10 5.60
C ARG A 333 13.91 13.29 6.55
N PHE A 334 12.83 13.64 7.24
CA PHE A 334 12.79 14.77 8.17
C PHE A 334 12.65 14.33 9.63
N ARG A 335 13.26 13.20 9.97
CA ARG A 335 13.26 12.66 11.33
C ARG A 335 13.77 13.74 12.29
N LYS A 336 12.88 14.36 13.06
CA LYS A 336 13.27 15.06 14.29
C LYS A 336 13.80 13.98 15.23
N THR A 337 15.09 14.01 15.50
CA THR A 337 15.67 13.38 16.68
C THR A 337 14.98 14.00 17.90
N ALA A 338 13.92 13.37 18.38
CA ALA A 338 13.34 13.75 19.66
C ALA A 338 14.32 13.29 20.75
N ASN A 339 14.91 14.29 21.43
CA ASN A 339 15.65 14.23 22.69
C ASN A 339 17.11 13.71 22.65
N MET A 340 18.03 14.59 22.23
CA MET A 340 19.31 14.77 22.93
C MET A 340 19.46 16.22 23.39
N ASP A 341 18.41 16.81 23.97
CA ASP A 341 18.51 18.01 24.81
C ASP A 341 17.48 17.86 25.93
N GLY A 342 17.96 17.92 27.17
CA GLY A 342 17.33 17.30 28.32
C GLY A 342 16.14 18.02 28.96
N ALA A 343 15.40 17.23 29.74
CA ALA A 343 14.76 17.61 30.99
C ALA A 343 14.73 16.38 31.90
#